data_AF-A0A9P0JZA2-F1
#
_entry.id   AF-A0A9P0JZA2-F1
#
_cell.length_a   1.000
_cell.length_b   1.000
_cell.length_c   1.000
_cell.angle_alpha   90.00
_cell.angle_beta   90.00
_cell.angle_gamma   90.00
#
_symmetry.space_group_name_H-M   'P 1'
#
loop_
_entity.id
_entity.type
_entity.pdbx_description
1 polymer ?
#
loop_
_entity_poly.entity_id
_entity_poly.type
_entity_poly.pdbx_seq_one_letter_code
_entity_poly.pdbx_strand_id
1 'polypeptide(L)' 'MKICLRNLGDPGYQQSIGQELRVSQATVSRTVDRVVNSIVAQSNEWIKLPTTNHELMEAKRIWQNMF' A
#
# COMPACT_ATOMS: atom_id res chain seq x y z
N MET A 1 -4.40 -3.61 -5.07
CA MET A 1 -3.04 -3.19 -4.67
C MET A 1 -1.95 -3.46 -5.72
N LYS A 2 -2.01 -4.56 -6.48
CA LYS A 2 -0.98 -4.91 -7.49
C LYS A 2 -0.80 -3.87 -8.61
N ILE A 3 -1.85 -3.13 -8.97
CA ILE A 3 -1.82 -2.15 -10.08
C ILE A 3 -1.01 -0.89 -9.72
N CYS A 4 -1.22 -0.30 -8.54
CA CYS A 4 -0.43 0.87 -8.11
C CYS A 4 1.06 0.54 -7.92
N LEU A 5 1.37 -0.62 -7.32
CA LEU A 5 2.76 -1.04 -7.11
C LEU A 5 3.48 -1.28 -8.44
N ARG A 6 2.78 -1.78 -9.46
CA ARG A 6 3.33 -1.94 -10.82
C ARG A 6 3.72 -0.62 -11.46
N ASN A 7 2.88 0.42 -11.33
CA ASN A 7 3.18 1.75 -11.87
C ASN A 7 4.35 2.42 -11.13
N LEU A 8 4.44 2.23 -9.82
CA LEU A 8 5.57 2.75 -9.02
C LEU A 8 6.88 2.04 -9.36
N GLY A 9 6.83 0.75 -9.74
CA GLY A 9 7.99 -0.03 -10.18
C GLY A 9 8.44 0.23 -11.62
N ASP A 10 7.71 1.03 -12.40
CA ASP A 10 8.05 1.30 -13.79
C ASP A 10 9.30 2.20 -13.89
N PRO A 11 10.35 1.78 -14.62
CA PRO A 11 11.57 2.58 -14.75
C PRO A 11 11.33 3.93 -15.44
N GLY A 12 10.41 4.01 -16.40
CA GLY A 12 10.09 5.25 -17.11
C GLY A 12 9.44 6.28 -16.19
N TYR A 13 8.49 5.84 -15.36
CA TYR A 13 7.88 6.65 -14.32
C TYR A 13 8.88 7.09 -13.24
N GLN A 14 9.78 6.20 -12.79
CA GLN A 14 10.79 6.58 -11.81
C GLN A 14 11.80 7.59 -12.37
N GLN A 15 12.14 7.51 -13.65
CA GLN A 15 13.02 8.47 -14.31
C GLN A 15 12.38 9.85 -14.40
N SER A 16 11.10 9.95 -14.74
CA SER A 16 10.41 11.26 -14.80
C SER A 16 10.37 11.93 -13.43
N ILE A 17 10.09 11.17 -12.37
CA ILE A 17 10.13 11.65 -10.98
C ILE A 17 11.53 12.12 -10.59
N GLY A 18 12.58 11.39 -10.98
CA GLY A 18 13.96 11.79 -10.70
C GLY A 18 14.34 13.12 -11.37
N GLN A 19 13.88 13.32 -12.61
CA GLN A 19 14.07 14.57 -13.36
C GLN A 19 13.30 15.73 -12.72
N GLU A 20 12.03 15.52 -12.36
CA GLU A 20 11.16 16.53 -11.76
C GLU A 20 11.70 16.99 -10.40
N LEU A 21 12.10 16.04 -9.55
CA LEU A 21 12.61 16.31 -8.21
C LEU A 21 14.11 16.64 -8.19
N ARG A 22 14.79 16.61 -9.34
CA ARG A 22 16.24 16.83 -9.50
C ARG A 22 17.09 15.96 -8.57
N VAL A 23 16.70 14.70 -8.40
CA VAL A 23 17.43 13.72 -7.60
C VAL A 23 17.97 12.60 -8.48
N SER A 24 18.99 11.89 -8.00
CA SER A 24 19.52 10.74 -8.72
C SER A 24 18.47 9.62 -8.82
N GLN A 25 18.50 8.89 -9.93
CA GLN A 25 17.63 7.73 -10.14
C GLN A 25 17.78 6.70 -9.00
N ALA A 26 19.00 6.52 -8.47
CA ALA A 26 19.26 5.65 -7.33
C ALA A 26 18.48 6.06 -6.07
N THR A 27 18.30 7.37 -5.83
CA THR A 27 17.50 7.87 -4.71
C THR A 27 16.01 7.60 -4.91
N VAL A 28 15.49 7.77 -6.13
CA VAL A 28 14.09 7.43 -6.44
C VAL A 28 13.86 5.93 -6.23
N SER A 29 14.73 5.09 -6.79
CA SER A 29 14.61 3.63 -6.69
C SER A 29 14.60 3.15 -5.23
N ARG A 30 15.55 3.62 -4.40
CA ARG A 30 15.58 3.31 -2.96
C ARG A 30 14.32 3.77 -2.22
N THR A 31 13.78 4.92 -2.61
CA THR A 31 12.56 5.46 -1.98
C THR A 31 11.35 4.61 -2.34
N VAL A 32 11.19 4.25 -3.61
CA VAL A 32 10.11 3.37 -4.08
C VAL A 32 10.19 2.02 -3.36
N ASP A 33 11.38 1.41 -3.30
CA ASP A 33 11.58 0.13 -2.61
C ASP A 33 11.14 0.21 -1.13
N ARG A 34 11.55 1.26 -0.42
CA ARG A 34 11.15 1.49 0.98
C ARG A 34 9.62 1.59 1.14
N VAL A 35 8.97 2.32 0.25
CA VAL A 35 7.50 2.49 0.28
C VAL A 35 6.80 1.18 -0.02
N VAL A 36 7.24 0.44 -1.05
CA VAL A 36 6.70 -0.89 -1.40
C VAL A 36 6.81 -1.84 -0.21
N ASN A 37 7.98 -1.92 0.42
CA ASN A 37 8.21 -2.77 1.58
C ASN A 37 7.32 -2.38 2.77
N SER A 38 7.11 -1.08 3.00
CA SER A 38 6.22 -0.59 4.06
C SER A 38 4.76 -0.97 3.80
N ILE A 39 4.30 -0.86 2.55
CA ILE A 39 2.95 -1.25 2.13
C ILE A 39 2.77 -2.77 2.30
N VAL A 40 3.74 -3.57 1.87
CA VAL A 40 3.69 -5.03 1.99
C VAL A 40 3.65 -5.45 3.47
N ALA A 41 4.46 -4.83 4.32
CA ALA A 41 4.46 -5.10 5.76
C ALA A 41 3.09 -4.83 6.42
N GLN A 42 2.37 -3.80 5.99
CA GLN A 42 1.05 -3.47 6.51
C GLN A 42 -0.09 -4.24 5.82
N SER A 43 0.16 -4.87 4.67
CA SER A 43 -0.89 -5.50 3.86
C SER A 43 -1.66 -6.60 4.58
N ASN A 44 -1.02 -7.26 5.55
CA ASN A 44 -1.65 -8.28 6.39
C ASN A 44 -2.66 -7.70 7.38
N GLU A 45 -2.68 -6.39 7.63
CA GLU A 45 -3.65 -5.72 8.51
C GLU A 45 -4.79 -5.03 7.73
N TRP A 46 -4.79 -5.14 6.41
CA TRP A 46 -5.85 -4.58 5.58
C TRP A 46 -7.13 -5.40 5.68
N ILE A 47 -8.23 -4.89 5.13
CA ILE A 47 -9.59 -5.44 5.24
C ILE A 47 -9.59 -6.98 5.23
N LYS A 48 -9.71 -7.56 6.43
CA LYS A 48 -9.92 -8.99 6.64
C LYS A 48 -11.42 -9.21 6.61
N LEU A 49 -11.89 -9.99 5.65
CA LEU A 49 -13.29 -10.40 5.67
C LEU A 49 -13.49 -11.38 6.83
N PRO A 50 -14.55 -11.21 7.63
CA PRO A 50 -14.90 -12.17 8.67
C PRO A 50 -15.03 -13.57 8.07
N THR A 51 -14.33 -14.54 8.64
CA THR A 51 -14.38 -15.95 8.23
C THR A 51 -15.26 -16.79 9.15
N THR A 52 -15.56 -16.26 10.34
CA THR A 52 -16.44 -16.91 11.31
C THR A 52 -17.65 -16.05 11.64
N ASN A 53 -18.74 -16.70 12.09
CA ASN A 53 -19.92 -16.00 12.58
C ASN A 53 -19.60 -15.07 13.77
N HIS A 54 -18.64 -15.45 14.62
CA HIS A 54 -18.19 -14.61 15.73
C HIS A 54 -17.54 -13.32 15.24
N GLU A 55 -16.58 -13.41 14.30
CA GLU A 55 -15.95 -12.25 13.67
C GLU A 55 -16.96 -11.36 12.97
N LEU A 56 -17.97 -11.95 12.32
CA LEU A 56 -19.04 -11.20 11.64
C LEU A 56 -19.91 -10.42 12.63
N MET A 57 -20.29 -11.04 13.76
CA MET A 57 -21.07 -10.36 14.78
C MET A 57 -20.28 -9.23 15.44
N GLU A 58 -19.00 -9.44 15.71
CA GLU A 58 -18.14 -8.40 16.29
C GLU A 58 -17.92 -7.23 15.32
N ALA A 59 -17.69 -7.51 14.03
CA ALA A 59 -17.60 -6.48 13.00
C ALA A 59 -18.92 -5.68 12.88
N LYS A 60 -20.08 -6.35 12.92
CA LYS A 60 -21.40 -5.70 12.93
C LYS A 60 -21.58 -4.80 14.15
N ARG A 61 -21.18 -5.26 15.34
CA ARG A 61 -21.25 -4.50 16.60
C ARG A 61 -20.38 -3.23 16.52
N ILE A 62 -19.15 -3.37 16.03
CA ILE A 62 -18.23 -2.23 15.86
C ILE A 62 -18.83 -1.21 14.88
N TRP A 63 -19.39 -1.67 13.76
CA TRP A 63 -20.02 -0.80 12.75
C TRP A 63 -21.23 -0.04 13.32
N GLN A 64 -22.11 -0.74 14.05
CA GLN A 64 -23.28 -0.15 14.70
C GLN A 64 -22.96 0.82 15.85
N ASN A 65 -21.74 0.77 16.39
CA ASN A 65 -21.30 1.74 17.40
C ASN A 65 -20.59 2.95 16.78
N MET A 66 -20.18 2.84 15.51
CA MET A 66 -19.52 3.92 14.77
C MET A 66 -20.52 4.87 14.10
N PHE A 67 -21.76 4.44 13.91
CA PHE A 67 -22.87 5.17 13.27
C PHE A 67 -24.16 5.00 14.07
#